data_AF-A0A9W4XBJ9-F1
#
_entry.id   AF-A0A9W4XBJ9-F1
#
_cell.length_a   1.000
_cell.length_b   1.000
_cell.length_c   1.000
_cell.angle_alpha   90.00
_cell.angle_beta   90.00
_cell.angle_gamma   90.00
#
_symmetry.space_group_name_H-M   'P 1'
#
loop_
_entity.id
_entity.type
_entity.pdbx_description
1 polymer ?
#
loop_
_entity_poly.entity_id
_entity_poly.type
_entity_poly.pdbx_seq_one_letter_code
_entity_poly.pdbx_strand_id
1 'polypeptide(L)'
;ELANAKKEVYTFRIQGALYHQIGGLMPRYNDEKPSFAQVYFFDSNLDNQLQRRQEMIPNLNADMLKALQDELNMINPFVNQFITAGAKAKIESNNSHWRM
;
A
#
# COMPACT_ATOMS: atom_id res chain seq x y z
N GLU A 1 -20.74 44.57 8.88
CA GLU A 1 -21.69 43.45 8.81
C GLU A 1 -20.98 42.26 8.18
N LEU A 2 -20.75 41.19 8.95
CA LEU A 2 -19.99 40.02 8.53
C LEU A 2 -20.97 38.91 8.10
N ALA A 3 -20.79 38.44 6.87
CA ALA A 3 -21.31 37.21 6.27
C ALA A 3 -22.78 36.86 6.58
N ASN A 4 -23.67 37.31 5.69
CA ASN A 4 -25.03 36.81 5.56
C ASN A 4 -25.00 35.29 5.31
N ALA A 5 -25.39 34.50 6.32
CA ALA A 5 -25.51 33.05 6.24
C ALA A 5 -26.69 32.67 5.34
N LYS A 6 -26.45 32.56 4.02
CA LYS A 6 -27.35 31.81 3.14
C LYS A 6 -27.40 30.37 3.64
N LYS A 7 -28.62 29.88 3.91
CA LYS A 7 -28.98 28.61 4.54
C LYS A 7 -28.47 27.33 3.85
N GLU A 8 -27.61 27.45 2.85
CA GLU A 8 -27.20 26.37 1.94
C GLU A 8 -25.70 26.39 1.57
N VAL A 9 -24.91 27.34 2.08
CA VAL A 9 -23.48 27.43 1.76
C VAL A 9 -22.64 27.30 3.03
N TYR A 10 -22.17 26.08 3.30
CA TYR A 10 -21.19 25.81 4.36
C TYR A 10 -19.78 25.85 3.80
N THR A 11 -18.92 26.69 4.39
CA THR A 11 -17.48 26.67 4.11
C THR A 11 -16.78 26.03 5.29
N PHE A 12 -16.23 24.83 5.10
CA PHE A 12 -15.43 24.16 6.12
C PHE A 12 -13.96 24.58 5.96
N ARG A 13 -13.34 25.01 7.05
CA ARG A 13 -11.90 25.27 7.10
C ARG A 13 -11.23 24.21 7.96
N ILE A 14 -10.50 23.29 7.32
CA ILE A 14 -9.65 22.33 8.02
C ILE A 14 -8.37 23.06 8.44
N GLN A 15 -8.01 22.98 9.72
CA GLN A 15 -6.75 23.53 10.25
C GLN A 15 -5.78 22.38 10.55
N GLY A 16 -4.52 22.55 10.17
CA GLY A 16 -3.49 21.50 10.23
C GLY A 16 -3.12 20.97 8.84
N ALA A 17 -2.16 20.05 8.79
CA ALA A 17 -1.80 19.35 7.56
C ALA A 17 -2.72 18.13 7.36
N LEU A 18 -3.24 17.98 6.14
CA LEU A 18 -3.98 16.79 5.74
C LEU A 18 -2.99 15.65 5.57
N TYR A 19 -3.03 14.67 6.45
CA TYR A 19 -2.31 13.41 6.29
C TYR A 19 -3.29 12.31 5.90
N HIS A 20 -2.87 11.45 4.97
CA HIS A 20 -3.52 10.16 4.81
C HIS A 20 -3.11 9.27 5.98
N GLN A 21 -4.08 8.74 6.71
CA GLN A 21 -3.79 7.63 7.62
C GLN A 21 -3.38 6.44 6.76
N ILE A 22 -2.06 6.18 6.71
CA ILE A 22 -1.55 5.02 6.00
C ILE A 22 -2.13 3.77 6.67
N GLY A 23 -2.69 2.87 5.86
CA GLY A 23 -3.18 1.59 6.35
C GLY A 23 -2.03 0.75 6.95
N GLY A 24 -2.37 -0.37 7.57
CA GLY A 24 -1.37 -1.33 8.04
C GLY A 24 -0.42 -1.76 6.92
N LEU A 25 0.83 -2.04 7.24
CA LEU A 25 1.83 -2.52 6.27
C LEU A 25 1.54 -3.94 5.78
N MET A 26 0.75 -4.70 6.53
CA MET A 26 0.26 -6.03 6.21
C MET A 26 -1.27 -6.02 6.05
N PRO A 27 -1.84 -6.99 5.32
CA PRO A 27 -3.28 -7.22 5.32
C PRO A 27 -3.81 -7.33 6.75
N ARG A 28 -4.99 -6.78 7.00
CA ARG A 28 -5.55 -6.72 8.35
C ARG A 28 -6.03 -8.10 8.82
N TYR A 29 -6.45 -8.93 7.88
CA TYR A 29 -6.96 -10.28 8.10
C TYR A 29 -6.16 -11.29 7.26
N ASN A 30 -6.06 -12.53 7.74
CA ASN A 30 -5.24 -13.57 7.09
C ASN A 30 -5.72 -13.95 5.68
N ASP A 31 -7.00 -13.73 5.39
CA ASP A 31 -7.68 -13.98 4.13
C ASP A 31 -7.73 -12.75 3.22
N GLU A 32 -7.31 -11.58 3.70
CA GLU A 32 -7.27 -10.36 2.91
C GLU A 32 -6.02 -10.34 2.01
N LYS A 33 -6.24 -10.09 0.72
CA LYS A 33 -5.14 -9.97 -0.25
C LYS A 33 -4.45 -8.60 -0.13
N PRO A 34 -3.11 -8.53 -0.13
CA PRO A 34 -2.37 -7.27 0.00
C PRO A 34 -2.71 -6.30 -1.13
N SER A 35 -2.78 -5.00 -0.84
CA SER A 35 -3.08 -3.97 -1.83
C SER A 35 -2.08 -2.82 -1.83
N PHE A 36 -1.87 -2.20 -2.99
CA PHE A 36 -0.98 -1.04 -3.16
C PHE A 36 0.46 -1.31 -2.68
N ALA A 37 0.93 -0.60 -1.65
CA ALA A 37 2.27 -0.77 -1.10
C ALA A 37 2.43 -2.09 -0.33
N GLN A 38 1.35 -2.63 0.25
CA GLN A 38 1.37 -3.92 0.97
C GLN A 38 1.85 -5.07 0.10
N VAL A 39 1.69 -4.96 -1.23
CA VAL A 39 2.20 -5.94 -2.21
C VAL A 39 3.71 -6.16 -2.05
N TYR A 40 4.48 -5.11 -1.74
CA TYR A 40 5.92 -5.23 -1.51
C TYR A 40 6.26 -5.90 -0.18
N PHE A 41 5.45 -5.70 0.86
CA PHE A 41 5.69 -6.30 2.19
C PHE A 41 5.25 -7.76 2.24
N PHE A 42 4.17 -8.08 1.52
CA PHE A 42 3.53 -9.39 1.59
C PHE A 42 4.26 -10.46 0.76
N ASP A 43 4.89 -10.12 -0.36
CA ASP A 43 5.61 -11.09 -1.18
C ASP A 43 6.88 -10.48 -1.77
N SER A 44 8.01 -11.17 -1.64
CA SER A 44 9.29 -10.75 -2.23
C SER A 44 9.45 -11.22 -3.68
N ASN A 45 8.58 -12.12 -4.17
CA ASN A 45 8.59 -12.58 -5.55
C ASN A 45 7.91 -11.56 -6.48
N LEU A 46 8.66 -11.05 -7.47
CA LEU A 46 8.20 -10.00 -8.38
C LEU A 46 7.04 -10.44 -9.30
N ASP A 47 6.99 -11.70 -9.71
CA ASP A 47 5.92 -12.19 -10.58
C ASP A 47 4.61 -12.35 -9.79
N ASN A 48 4.68 -12.79 -8.54
CA ASN A 48 3.53 -12.81 -7.64
C ASN A 48 3.02 -11.38 -7.36
N GLN A 49 3.92 -10.41 -7.15
CA GLN A 49 3.55 -9.00 -7.00
C GLN A 49 2.84 -8.47 -8.26
N LEU A 50 3.37 -8.80 -9.44
CA LEU A 50 2.79 -8.40 -10.72
C LEU A 50 1.38 -8.97 -10.90
N GLN A 51 1.24 -10.28 -10.70
CA GLN A 51 -0.05 -10.97 -10.76
C GLN A 51 -1.04 -10.32 -9.79
N ARG A 52 -0.60 -10.05 -8.55
CA ARG A 52 -1.46 -9.43 -7.55
C ARG A 52 -1.95 -8.04 -7.98
N ARG A 53 -1.09 -7.23 -8.59
CA ARG A 53 -1.46 -5.91 -9.14
C ARG A 53 -2.44 -6.04 -10.30
N GLN A 54 -2.26 -7.02 -11.18
CA GLN A 54 -3.20 -7.32 -12.26
C GLN A 54 -4.58 -7.71 -11.69
N GLU A 55 -4.62 -8.53 -10.64
CA GLU A 55 -5.87 -8.91 -9.95
C GLU A 55 -6.58 -7.71 -9.31
N MET A 56 -5.84 -6.69 -8.83
CA MET A 56 -6.44 -5.49 -8.25
C MET A 56 -7.17 -4.64 -9.29
N ILE A 57 -6.62 -4.55 -10.51
CA ILE A 57 -7.19 -3.74 -11.60
C ILE A 57 -7.14 -4.59 -12.89
N PRO A 58 -8.14 -5.47 -13.10
CA PRO A 58 -8.11 -6.51 -14.14
C PRO A 58 -7.91 -6.01 -15.57
N ASN A 59 -8.32 -4.77 -15.84
CA ASN A 59 -8.33 -4.18 -17.17
C ASN A 59 -7.02 -3.44 -17.52
N LEU A 60 -5.98 -3.53 -16.69
CA LEU A 60 -4.67 -2.97 -17.03
C LEU A 60 -3.97 -3.83 -18.08
N ASN A 61 -3.18 -3.17 -18.94
CA ASN A 61 -2.26 -3.86 -19.83
C ASN A 61 -1.11 -4.47 -19.00
N ALA A 62 -0.99 -5.81 -19.06
CA ALA A 62 -0.02 -6.55 -18.26
C ALA A 62 1.44 -6.22 -18.61
N ASP A 63 1.75 -5.98 -19.89
CA ASP A 63 3.11 -5.64 -20.34
C ASP A 63 3.52 -4.26 -19.83
N MET A 64 2.61 -3.28 -19.89
CA MET A 64 2.85 -1.95 -19.31
C MET A 64 3.03 -2.02 -17.80
N LEU A 65 2.22 -2.84 -17.12
CA LEU A 65 2.34 -3.04 -15.68
C LEU A 65 3.69 -3.66 -15.31
N LYS A 66 4.17 -4.64 -16.09
CA LYS A 66 5.49 -5.25 -15.89
C LYS A 66 6.61 -4.25 -16.14
N ALA A 67 6.55 -3.49 -17.24
CA ALA A 67 7.54 -2.45 -17.53
C ALA A 67 7.63 -1.40 -16.41
N LEU A 68 6.50 -0.93 -15.89
CA LEU A 68 6.48 0.00 -14.76
C LEU A 68 7.03 -0.63 -13.48
N GLN A 69 6.72 -1.90 -13.21
CA GLN A 69 7.24 -2.60 -12.06
C GLN A 69 8.77 -2.77 -12.15
N ASP A 70 9.28 -3.14 -13.32
CA ASP A 70 10.72 -3.33 -13.55
C ASP A 70 11.48 -2.00 -13.39
N GLU A 71 10.93 -0.91 -13.94
CA GLU A 71 11.48 0.44 -13.74
C GLU A 71 11.52 0.78 -12.25
N LEU A 72 10.41 0.62 -11.51
CA LEU A 72 10.37 0.89 -10.08
C LEU A 72 11.39 0.05 -9.29
N ASN A 73 11.56 -1.23 -9.63
CA ASN A 73 12.56 -2.08 -8.99
C ASN A 73 13.99 -1.58 -9.24
N MET A 74 14.25 -1.03 -10.44
CA MET A 74 15.57 -0.53 -10.83
C MET A 74 15.91 0.80 -10.15
N ILE A 75 14.97 1.74 -10.10
CA ILE A 75 15.26 3.13 -9.71
C ILE A 75 14.75 3.51 -8.31
N ASN A 76 13.70 2.87 -7.80
CA ASN A 76 13.05 3.31 -6.57
C ASN A 76 13.64 2.60 -5.34
N PRO A 77 14.43 3.29 -4.50
CA PRO A 77 15.09 2.66 -3.34
C PRO A 77 14.09 2.12 -2.31
N PHE A 78 12.86 2.63 -2.27
CA PHE A 78 11.84 2.17 -1.34
C PHE A 78 11.36 0.75 -1.63
N VAL A 79 11.46 0.27 -2.88
CA VAL A 79 11.04 -1.09 -3.23
C VAL A 79 11.86 -2.12 -2.44
N ASN A 80 13.18 -1.98 -2.46
CA ASN A 80 14.07 -2.86 -1.70
C ASN A 80 13.89 -2.73 -0.19
N GLN A 81 13.62 -1.51 0.30
CA GLN A 81 13.35 -1.28 1.73
C GLN A 81 12.07 -1.98 2.18
N PHE A 82 10.99 -1.91 1.39
CA PHE A 82 9.72 -2.54 1.72
C PHE A 82 9.76 -4.05 1.63
N ILE A 83 10.40 -4.61 0.58
CA ILE A 83 10.60 -6.06 0.46
C ILE A 83 11.41 -6.59 1.65
N THR A 84 12.50 -5.91 2.01
CA THR A 84 13.33 -6.31 3.16
C THR A 84 12.57 -6.22 4.48
N ALA A 85 11.78 -5.16 4.67
CA ALA A 85 10.95 -5.01 5.87
C ALA A 85 9.90 -6.13 5.98
N GLY A 86 9.24 -6.47 4.87
CA GLY A 86 8.29 -7.58 4.80
C GLY A 86 8.91 -8.93 5.13
N ALA A 87 10.09 -9.22 4.57
CA ALA A 87 10.83 -10.45 4.87
C ALA A 87 11.18 -10.58 6.36
N LYS A 88 11.63 -9.49 6.99
CA LYS A 88 11.93 -9.46 8.44
C LYS A 88 10.69 -9.69 9.29
N ALA A 89 9.58 -9.01 8.97
CA ALA A 89 8.32 -9.17 9.70
C ALA A 89 7.80 -10.62 9.67
N LYS A 90 7.96 -11.32 8.55
CA LYS A 90 7.61 -12.76 8.45
C LYS A 90 8.50 -13.64 9.32
N ILE A 91 9.81 -13.37 9.36
CA ILE A 91 10.76 -14.12 10.20
C ILE A 91 10.41 -13.94 11.68
N GLU A 92 10.13 -12.71 12.11
CA GLU A 92 9.73 -12.40 13.48
C GLU A 92 8.41 -13.07 13.85
N SER A 93 7.42 -13.07 12.95
CA SER A 93 6.15 -13.77 13.15
C SER A 93 6.34 -15.28 13.30
N ASN A 94 7.13 -15.91 12.43
CA ASN A 94 7.43 -17.35 12.50
C ASN A 94 8.19 -17.72 13.77
N ASN A 95 9.10 -16.86 14.23
CA ASN A 95 9.83 -17.05 15.47
C ASN A 95 8.99 -16.79 16.74
N SER A 96 7.85 -16.12 16.61
CA SER A 96 6.93 -15.89 17.73
C SER A 96 5.99 -17.09 17.96
N HIS A 97 5.85 -17.97 16.96
CA HIS A 97 4.94 -19.12 16.99
C HIS A 97 5.38 -20.25 17.95
N TRP A 98 6.60 -20.20 18.52
CA TRP A 98 7.11 -21.20 19.48
C TRP A 98 7.16 -20.74 20.95
N ARG A 99 6.57 -19.59 21.29
CA ARG A 99 6.51 -19.11 22.69
C ARG A 99 5.09 -19.18 23.25
N MET A 100 4.59 -20.39 23.51
CA MET A 100 3.58 -20.70 24.52
C MET A 100 3.85 -22.06 25.14
#